data_AF-A0A1G8EYV9-F1
#
_entry.id   AF-A0A1G8EYV9-F1
#
_cell.length_a   1.000
_cell.length_b   1.000
_cell.length_c   1.000
_cell.angle_alpha   90.00
_cell.angle_beta   90.00
_cell.angle_gamma   90.00
#
_symmetry.space_group_name_H-M   'P 1'
#
loop_
_entity.id
_entity.type
_entity.pdbx_description
1 polymer ?
#
loop_
_entity_poly.entity_id
_entity_poly.type
_entity_poly.pdbx_seq_one_letter_code
_entity_poly.pdbx_strand_id
1 'polypeptide(L)'
;MSLEEEIRISNLNNIELMFIIATIFLLAALVQKLKPRFSLSYSINSKPSYLKAKLIAKLVTSATIYLGGLYFYFFTDLSIRSRYSMWGIALSYIIYHPYKWGFAKIFEIREKNKINTP
;
A
#
# COMPACT_ATOMS: atom_id res chain seq x y z
N MET A 1 11.96 29.31 15.45
CA MET A 1 11.52 27.94 15.78
C MET A 1 12.72 27.22 16.38
N SER A 2 12.55 26.39 17.41
CA SER A 2 13.68 25.61 17.94
C SER A 2 14.01 24.45 16.99
N LEU A 3 15.26 23.97 17.02
CA LEU A 3 15.66 22.80 16.23
C LEU A 3 14.80 21.56 16.55
N GLU A 4 14.44 21.39 17.82
CA GLU A 4 13.56 20.32 18.28
C GLU A 4 12.16 20.44 17.67
N GLU A 5 11.63 21.66 17.59
CA GLU A 5 10.34 21.94 17.00
C GLU A 5 10.33 21.73 15.48
N GLU A 6 11.43 22.06 14.79
CA GLU A 6 11.65 21.71 13.37
C GLU A 6 11.66 20.20 13.14
N ILE A 7 12.37 19.45 14.00
CA ILE A 7 12.44 17.99 13.91
C ILE A 7 11.05 17.37 14.12
N ARG A 8 10.32 17.86 15.13
CA ARG A 8 8.96 17.39 15.45
C ARG A 8 8.00 17.62 14.29
N ILE A 9 7.98 18.82 13.73
CA ILE A 9 7.13 19.15 12.57
C ILE A 9 7.52 18.28 11.37
N SER A 10 8.82 18.11 11.11
CA SER A 10 9.29 17.25 10.01
C SER A 10 8.84 15.80 10.17
N ASN A 11 8.95 15.22 11.38
CA ASN A 11 8.50 13.87 11.66
C ASN A 11 6.97 13.72 11.50
N LEU A 12 6.19 14.69 11.98
CA LEU A 12 4.73 14.70 11.81
C LEU A 12 4.34 14.77 10.33
N ASN A 13 4.98 15.64 9.54
CA ASN A 13 4.74 15.73 8.09
C ASN A 13 5.04 14.41 7.38
N ASN A 14 6.09 13.70 7.79
CA ASN A 14 6.42 12.39 7.22
C ASN A 14 5.33 11.35 7.52
N ILE A 15 4.82 11.34 8.76
CA ILE A 15 3.73 10.44 9.18
C ILE A 15 2.44 10.78 8.44
N GLU A 16 2.10 12.07 8.33
CA GLU A 16 0.96 12.55 7.55
C GLU A 16 1.03 12.08 6.09
N LEU A 17 2.21 12.21 5.47
CA LEU A 17 2.43 11.75 4.10
C LEU A 17 2.19 10.24 3.96
N MET A 18 2.58 9.42 4.93
CA MET A 18 2.26 7.99 4.93
C MET A 18 0.75 7.75 4.93
N PHE A 19 -0.02 8.47 5.75
CA PHE A 19 -1.49 8.36 5.77
C PHE A 19 -2.14 8.82 4.46
N ILE A 20 -1.62 9.88 3.84
CA ILE A 20 -2.06 10.33 2.51
C ILE A 20 -1.83 9.22 1.47
N ILE A 21 -0.64 8.62 1.44
CA ILE A 21 -0.33 7.52 0.52
C ILE A 21 -1.26 6.32 0.77
N ALA A 22 -1.47 5.95 2.04
CA ALA A 22 -2.39 4.86 2.39
C ALA A 22 -3.82 5.11 1.90
N THR A 23 -4.29 6.36 2.02
CA THR A 23 -5.61 6.80 1.56
C THR A 23 -5.72 6.73 0.04
N ILE A 24 -4.70 7.16 -0.69
CA ILE A 24 -4.66 7.07 -2.16
C ILE A 24 -4.81 5.61 -2.60
N PHE A 25 -4.10 4.67 -1.96
CA PHE A 25 -4.25 3.24 -2.27
C PHE A 25 -5.66 2.71 -1.97
N LEU A 26 -6.28 3.14 -0.87
CA LEU A 26 -7.65 2.77 -0.52
C LEU A 26 -8.66 3.29 -1.55
N LEU A 27 -8.58 4.56 -1.91
CA LEU A 27 -9.42 5.17 -2.94
C LEU A 27 -9.23 4.48 -4.30
N ALA A 28 -7.99 4.20 -4.69
CA ALA A 28 -7.69 3.46 -5.91
C ALA A 28 -8.22 2.01 -5.90
N ALA A 29 -8.39 1.40 -4.72
CA ALA A 29 -9.04 0.10 -4.56
C ALA A 29 -10.56 0.22 -4.71
N LEU A 30 -11.18 1.21 -4.08
CA LEU A 30 -12.62 1.49 -4.17
C LEU A 30 -13.04 1.79 -5.61
N VAL A 31 -12.30 2.66 -6.30
CA VAL A 31 -12.54 2.97 -7.73
C VAL A 31 -12.44 1.71 -8.59
N GLN A 32 -11.44 0.86 -8.36
CA GLN A 32 -11.32 -0.41 -9.11
C GLN A 32 -12.49 -1.36 -8.83
N LYS A 33 -13.00 -1.41 -7.60
CA LYS A 33 -14.16 -2.23 -7.24
C LYS A 33 -15.44 -1.74 -7.93
N LEU A 34 -15.66 -0.42 -7.97
CA LEU A 34 -16.86 0.19 -8.56
C LEU A 34 -16.81 0.22 -10.09
N LYS A 35 -15.66 0.55 -10.67
CA LYS A 35 -15.45 0.70 -12.11
C LYS A 35 -14.18 -0.05 -12.54
N PRO A 36 -14.22 -1.38 -12.65
CA PRO A 36 -13.04 -2.18 -12.98
C PRO A 36 -12.41 -1.80 -14.33
N ARG A 37 -13.22 -1.31 -15.29
CA ARG A 37 -12.78 -0.83 -16.61
C ARG A 37 -12.00 0.49 -16.59
N PHE A 38 -12.17 1.30 -15.54
CA PHE A 38 -11.46 2.58 -15.38
C PHE A 38 -10.02 2.40 -14.88
N SER A 39 -9.68 1.19 -14.43
CA SER A 39 -8.31 0.89 -14.09
C SER A 39 -7.49 0.79 -15.37
N LEU A 40 -6.38 1.53 -15.45
CA LEU A 40 -5.31 1.37 -16.46
C LEU A 40 -4.83 -0.10 -16.58
N SER A 41 -5.15 -0.92 -15.59
CA SER A 41 -4.84 -2.35 -15.54
C SER A 41 -5.78 -3.22 -16.35
N TYR A 42 -7.04 -2.82 -16.55
CA TYR A 42 -8.03 -3.59 -17.31
C TYR A 42 -7.64 -3.67 -18.79
N SER A 43 -7.02 -2.62 -19.34
CA SER A 43 -6.49 -2.64 -20.71
C SER A 43 -5.24 -3.52 -20.86
N ILE A 44 -4.43 -3.66 -19.79
CA ILE A 44 -3.18 -4.43 -19.82
C ILE A 44 -3.42 -5.93 -19.57
N ASN A 45 -4.28 -6.28 -18.62
CA ASN A 45 -4.60 -7.68 -18.31
C ASN A 45 -5.99 -7.78 -17.69
N SER A 46 -6.93 -8.28 -18.49
CA SER A 46 -8.36 -8.39 -18.16
C SER A 46 -8.72 -9.70 -17.45
N LYS A 47 -7.74 -10.58 -17.14
CA LYS A 47 -8.02 -11.84 -16.45
C LYS A 47 -8.66 -11.58 -15.08
N PRO A 48 -9.81 -12.21 -14.76
CA PRO A 48 -10.50 -12.00 -13.48
C PRO A 48 -9.62 -12.27 -12.25
N SER A 49 -8.76 -13.30 -12.31
CA SER A 49 -7.76 -13.60 -11.26
C SER A 49 -6.80 -12.45 -11.00
N TYR A 50 -6.26 -11.88 -12.08
CA TYR A 50 -5.32 -10.76 -12.00
C TYR A 50 -5.99 -9.49 -11.44
N LEU A 51 -7.24 -9.22 -11.84
CA LEU A 51 -8.01 -8.10 -11.30
C LEU A 51 -8.29 -8.27 -9.80
N LYS A 52 -8.64 -9.48 -9.35
CA LYS A 52 -8.80 -9.80 -7.93
C LYS A 52 -7.50 -9.63 -7.15
N ALA A 53 -6.40 -10.15 -7.68
CA ALA A 53 -5.07 -10.03 -7.06
C ALA A 53 -4.68 -8.56 -6.84
N LYS A 54 -4.89 -7.70 -7.84
CA LYS A 54 -4.61 -6.27 -7.75
C LYS A 54 -5.47 -5.56 -6.72
N LEU A 55 -6.76 -5.87 -6.68
CA LEU A 55 -7.67 -5.26 -5.69
C LEU A 55 -7.20 -5.58 -4.27
N ILE A 56 -6.93 -6.87 -4.01
CA ILE A 56 -6.43 -7.32 -2.70
C ILE A 56 -5.08 -6.68 -2.38
N ALA A 57 -4.15 -6.63 -3.35
CA ALA A 57 -2.86 -6.01 -3.16
C ALA A 57 -2.98 -4.53 -2.75
N LYS A 58 -3.88 -3.75 -3.36
CA LYS A 58 -4.10 -2.35 -2.97
C LYS A 58 -4.67 -2.22 -1.56
N LEU A 59 -5.64 -3.06 -1.19
CA LEU A 59 -6.23 -3.05 0.15
C LEU A 59 -5.19 -3.40 1.23
N VAL A 60 -4.40 -4.46 1.01
CA VAL A 60 -3.34 -4.88 1.92
C VAL A 60 -2.23 -3.84 2.01
N THR A 61 -1.85 -3.23 0.87
CA THR A 61 -0.89 -2.12 0.84
C THR A 61 -1.37 -0.95 1.70
N SER A 62 -2.61 -0.50 1.48
CA SER A 62 -3.20 0.59 2.25
C SER A 62 -3.19 0.27 3.75
N ALA A 63 -3.67 -0.91 4.15
CA ALA A 63 -3.69 -1.34 5.54
C ALA A 63 -2.27 -1.38 6.16
N THR A 64 -1.29 -1.89 5.42
CA THR A 64 0.10 -1.98 5.91
C THR A 64 0.70 -0.60 6.14
N ILE A 65 0.45 0.35 5.24
CA ILE A 65 0.94 1.73 5.38
C ILE A 65 0.23 2.44 6.53
N TYR A 66 -1.09 2.25 6.70
CA TYR A 66 -1.82 2.77 7.87
C TYR A 66 -1.22 2.27 9.19
N LEU A 67 -0.96 0.97 9.30
CA LEU A 67 -0.32 0.39 10.48
C LEU A 67 1.09 0.95 10.70
N GLY A 68 1.86 1.15 9.64
CA GLY A 68 3.17 1.80 9.71
C GLY A 68 3.09 3.25 10.20
N GLY A 69 2.15 4.04 9.68
CA GLY A 69 1.93 5.43 10.11
C GLY A 69 1.50 5.51 11.57
N LEU A 70 0.58 4.64 12.01
CA LEU A 70 0.16 4.54 13.42
C LEU A 70 1.33 4.13 14.32
N TYR A 71 2.17 3.20 13.87
CA TYR A 71 3.36 2.80 14.62
C TYR A 71 4.29 4.00 14.87
N PHE A 72 4.61 4.76 13.81
CA PHE A 72 5.45 5.95 13.95
C PHE A 72 4.80 7.02 14.84
N TYR A 73 3.49 7.22 14.71
CA TYR A 73 2.77 8.20 15.52
C TYR A 73 2.79 7.90 17.02
N PHE A 74 2.59 6.64 17.41
CA PHE A 74 2.46 6.27 18.84
C PHE A 74 3.77 5.85 19.50
N PHE A 75 4.70 5.27 18.75
CA PHE A 75 5.87 4.57 19.34
C PHE A 75 7.21 5.19 18.99
N THR A 76 7.27 6.26 18.18
CA THR A 76 8.54 6.95 17.92
C THR A 76 8.59 8.32 18.58
N ASP A 77 9.74 8.62 19.17
CA ASP A 77 10.02 9.94 19.73
C ASP A 77 10.11 10.96 18.59
N LEU A 78 9.17 11.91 18.59
CA LEU A 78 9.06 12.94 17.56
C LEU A 78 10.13 14.03 17.71
N SER A 79 10.76 14.17 18.88
CA SER A 79 11.81 15.17 19.15
C SER A 79 13.17 14.80 18.53
N ILE A 80 13.33 13.53 18.15
CA ILE A 80 14.56 12.99 17.56
C ILE A 80 14.36 12.79 16.05
N ARG A 81 15.37 13.15 15.25
CA ARG A 81 15.32 12.93 13.80
C ARG A 81 15.25 11.42 13.51
N SER A 82 14.07 10.93 13.13
CA SER A 82 13.85 9.53 12.83
C SER A 82 14.23 9.23 11.38
N ARG A 83 15.38 8.58 11.15
CA ARG A 83 15.70 8.04 9.80
C ARG A 83 14.68 7.00 9.36
N TYR A 84 14.04 6.31 10.32
CA TYR A 84 13.06 5.26 10.04
C TYR A 84 11.78 5.78 9.41
N SER A 85 11.32 7.01 9.73
CA SER A 85 10.12 7.59 9.09
C SER A 85 10.35 7.91 7.61
N MET A 86 11.55 8.39 7.23
CA MET A 86 11.95 8.56 5.82
C MET A 86 11.94 7.22 5.06
N TRP A 87 12.50 6.15 5.66
CA TRP A 87 12.43 4.82 5.05
C TRP A 87 10.99 4.29 4.97
N GLY A 88 10.14 4.62 5.95
CA GLY A 88 8.72 4.30 5.95
C GLY A 88 7.98 4.86 4.74
N ILE A 89 8.28 6.11 4.35
CA ILE A 89 7.72 6.73 3.13
C ILE A 89 8.19 5.96 1.88
N ALA A 90 9.50 5.72 1.73
CA ALA A 90 10.04 5.01 0.58
C ALA A 90 9.44 3.60 0.43
N LEU A 91 9.31 2.87 1.54
CA LEU A 91 8.67 1.56 1.58
C LEU A 91 7.18 1.64 1.19
N SER A 92 6.48 2.69 1.61
CA SER A 92 5.05 2.89 1.28
C SER A 92 4.80 2.97 -0.22
N TYR A 93 5.75 3.48 -1.00
CA TYR A 93 5.66 3.49 -2.48
C TYR A 93 5.93 2.12 -3.11
N ILE A 94 6.88 1.37 -2.57
CA ILE A 94 7.40 0.16 -3.23
C ILE A 94 6.59 -1.09 -2.86
N ILE A 95 6.04 -1.15 -1.64
CA ILE A 95 5.43 -2.36 -1.06
C ILE A 95 4.22 -2.90 -1.84
N TYR A 96 3.57 -2.07 -2.65
CA TYR A 96 2.52 -2.51 -3.55
C TYR A 96 2.98 -3.58 -4.55
N HIS A 97 4.19 -3.45 -5.08
CA HIS A 97 4.71 -4.35 -6.12
C HIS A 97 4.84 -5.80 -5.66
N PRO A 98 5.50 -6.11 -4.52
CA PRO A 98 5.58 -7.47 -4.03
C PRO A 98 4.20 -8.04 -3.67
N TYR A 99 3.29 -7.26 -3.08
CA TYR A 99 1.93 -7.75 -2.81
C TYR A 99 1.18 -8.10 -4.09
N LYS A 100 1.23 -7.23 -5.10
CA LYS A 100 0.62 -7.48 -6.41
C LYS A 100 1.16 -8.78 -7.03
N TRP A 101 2.47 -8.97 -7.00
CA TRP A 101 3.10 -10.18 -7.54
C TRP A 101 2.70 -11.43 -6.76
N GLY A 102 2.76 -11.39 -5.43
CA GLY A 102 2.42 -12.52 -4.56
C GLY A 102 0.97 -12.97 -4.74
N PHE A 103 0.02 -12.03 -4.70
CA PHE A 103 -1.38 -12.37 -4.94
C PHE A 103 -1.62 -12.88 -6.36
N ALA A 104 -0.97 -12.31 -7.39
CA ALA A 104 -1.11 -12.81 -8.74
C ALA A 104 -0.68 -14.28 -8.86
N LYS A 105 0.45 -14.65 -8.22
CA LYS A 105 0.93 -16.03 -8.18
C LYS A 105 -0.02 -16.97 -7.45
N ILE A 106 -0.58 -16.55 -6.32
CA ILE A 106 -1.58 -17.35 -5.58
C ILE A 106 -2.80 -17.67 -6.47
N PHE A 107 -3.32 -16.67 -7.19
CA PHE A 107 -4.47 -16.90 -8.08
C PHE A 107 -4.11 -17.73 -9.31
N GLU A 108 -2.93 -17.55 -9.91
CA GLU A 108 -2.44 -18.40 -11.01
C GLU A 108 -2.36 -19.88 -10.60
N ILE A 109 -1.81 -20.16 -9.42
CA ILE A 109 -1.72 -21.53 -8.88
C ILE A 109 -3.11 -22.11 -8.65
N ARG A 110 -4.02 -21.33 -8.06
CA ARG A 110 -5.40 -21.76 -7.81
C ARG A 110 -6.15 -22.09 -9.11
N GLU A 111 -5.97 -21.30 -10.16
CA GLU A 111 -6.59 -21.56 -11.47
C GLU A 111 -6.05 -22.84 -12.11
N LYS A 112 -4.74 -23.07 -12.06
CA LYS A 112 -4.13 -24.33 -12.55
C LYS A 112 -4.69 -25.55 -11.80
N ASN A 113 -4.80 -25.49 -10.47
CA ASN A 113 -5.31 -26.61 -9.69
C ASN A 113 -6.77 -26.93 -9.99
N LYS A 114 -7.61 -25.93 -10.29
CA LYS A 114 -9.01 -26.15 -10.68
C LYS A 114 -9.17 -26.86 -12.03
N ILE A 115 -8.24 -26.64 -12.96
CA ILE A 115 -8.26 -27.27 -14.28
C ILE A 115 -7.81 -28.74 -14.19
N ASN A 116 -7.00 -29.08 -13.18
CA ASN A 116 -6.41 -30.41 -13.00
C ASN A 116 -7.20 -31.32 -12.03
N THR A 117 -8.27 -30.83 -11.40
CA THR A 117 -9.23 -31.67 -10.67
C THR A 117 -10.32 -32.13 -11.64
N PRO A 118 -10.46 -33.46 -11.88
CA PRO A 118 -11.47 -34.02 -12.78
C PRO A 118 -12.91 -33.75 -12.32
#